data_AF-A0A7U5GY46-F1
#
_entry.id   AF-A0A7U5GY46-F1
#
_cell.length_a   1.000
_cell.length_b   1.000
_cell.length_c   1.000
_cell.angle_alpha   90.00
_cell.angle_beta   90.00
_cell.angle_gamma   90.00
#
_symmetry.space_group_name_H-M   'P 1'
#
loop_
_entity.id
_entity.type
_entity.pdbx_description
1 polymer ?
#
loop_
_entity_poly.entity_id
_entity_poly.type
_entity_poly.pdbx_seq_one_letter_code
_entity_poly.pdbx_strand_id
1 'polypeptide(L)' 'MGQTKTILTVKELRSDFFRNEVSLNTIYAMVREGQIPNVRVRGKVLFHRESIEKWLVGGGTNSGKEVY' A
#
# COMPACT_ATOMS: atom_id res chain seq x y z
N MET A 1 6.59 20.30 13.35
CA MET A 1 6.30 18.86 13.14
C MET A 1 5.66 18.73 11.76
N GLY A 2 6.31 18.06 10.82
CA GLY A 2 5.80 17.95 9.44
C GLY A 2 4.53 17.11 9.40
N GLN A 3 3.52 17.55 8.65
CA GLN A 3 2.25 16.83 8.52
C GLN A 3 2.48 15.49 7.81
N THR A 4 2.02 14.39 8.40
CA THR A 4 2.12 13.06 7.79
C THR A 4 1.01 12.88 6.77
N LYS A 5 1.37 12.56 5.52
CA LYS A 5 0.44 12.45 4.40
C LYS A 5 -0.56 11.29 4.60
N THR A 6 -1.85 11.53 4.40
CA THR A 6 -2.86 10.46 4.59
C THR A 6 -2.87 9.43 3.45
N ILE A 7 -2.63 9.88 2.21
CA ILE A 7 -2.68 9.03 1.01
C ILE A 7 -1.29 8.95 0.36
N LEU A 8 -0.85 7.72 0.07
CA LEU A 8 0.45 7.41 -0.50
C LEU A 8 0.31 6.96 -1.96
N THR A 9 1.28 7.35 -2.77
CA THR A 9 1.56 6.72 -4.07
C THR A 9 2.42 5.47 -3.88
N VAL A 10 2.58 4.66 -4.93
CA VAL A 10 3.48 3.50 -4.94
C VAL A 10 4.92 3.88 -4.55
N LYS A 11 5.40 5.04 -4.99
CA LYS A 11 6.76 5.53 -4.66
C LYS A 11 6.89 5.87 -3.18
N GLU A 12 5.88 6.55 -2.61
CA GLU A 12 5.88 6.93 -1.20
C GLU A 12 5.69 5.70 -0.30
N LEU A 13 4.85 4.74 -0.68
CA LEU A 13 4.75 3.45 0.01
C LEU A 13 6.12 2.75 0.07
N ARG A 14 6.84 2.72 -1.06
CA ARG A 14 8.18 2.12 -1.16
C ARG A 14 9.18 2.80 -0.22
N SER A 15 9.22 4.14 -0.19
CA SER A 15 10.16 4.87 0.66
C SER A 15 9.80 4.76 2.13
N ASP A 16 8.52 4.95 2.46
CA ASP A 16 8.08 5.19 3.83
C ASP A 16 7.94 3.89 4.63
N PHE A 17 7.58 2.79 3.95
CA PHE A 17 7.30 1.50 4.62
C PHE A 17 8.30 0.41 4.28
N PHE A 18 8.77 0.36 3.03
CA PHE A 18 9.68 -0.69 2.56
C PHE A 18 11.14 -0.24 2.51
N ARG A 19 11.48 0.98 2.95
CA ARG A 19 12.85 1.52 2.96
C ARG A 19 13.60 1.36 1.63
N ASN A 20 12.87 1.40 0.51
CA ASN A 20 13.37 1.16 -0.85
C ASN A 20 13.87 -0.26 -1.18
N GLU A 21 13.76 -1.22 -0.26
CA GLU A 21 14.20 -2.62 -0.45
C GLU A 21 13.31 -3.40 -1.44
N VAL A 22 12.05 -2.99 -1.59
CA VAL A 22 11.11 -3.63 -2.53
C VAL A 22 11.06 -2.84 -3.84
N SER A 23 11.18 -3.53 -4.98
CA SER A 23 11.09 -2.90 -6.29
C SER A 23 9.67 -2.38 -6.58
N LEU A 24 9.54 -1.32 -7.39
CA LEU A 24 8.22 -0.83 -7.81
C LEU A 24 7.42 -1.90 -8.54
N ASN A 25 8.08 -2.73 -9.36
CA ASN A 25 7.43 -3.83 -10.09
C ASN A 25 6.84 -4.87 -9.14
N THR A 26 7.57 -5.23 -8.08
CA THR A 26 7.07 -6.13 -7.03
C THR A 26 5.84 -5.53 -6.37
N ILE A 27 5.86 -4.25 -5.99
CA ILE A 27 4.68 -3.60 -5.38
C ILE A 27 3.48 -3.60 -6.34
N TYR A 28 3.68 -3.32 -7.63
CA TYR A 28 2.61 -3.41 -8.62
C TYR A 28 2.07 -4.85 -8.78
N ALA A 29 2.93 -5.87 -8.72
CA ALA A 29 2.51 -7.27 -8.73
C ALA A 29 1.66 -7.60 -7.49
N MET A 30 2.12 -7.23 -6.29
CA MET A 30 1.38 -7.42 -5.04
C MET A 30 0.01 -6.72 -5.05
N VAL A 31 -0.06 -5.52 -5.66
CA VAL A 31 -1.33 -4.80 -5.87
C VAL A 31 -2.25 -5.54 -6.84
N ARG A 32 -1.71 -6.09 -7.94
CA ARG A 32 -2.47 -6.88 -8.92
C ARG A 32 -2.99 -8.19 -8.32
N GLU A 33 -2.18 -8.83 -7.47
CA GLU A 33 -2.53 -10.07 -6.76
C GLU A 33 -3.47 -9.83 -5.56
N GLY A 34 -3.66 -8.57 -5.17
CA GLY A 34 -4.50 -8.19 -4.03
C GLY A 34 -3.88 -8.56 -2.69
N GLN A 35 -2.55 -8.60 -2.60
CA GLN A 35 -1.80 -8.88 -1.37
C GLN A 35 -1.68 -7.63 -0.47
N ILE A 36 -1.68 -6.44 -1.06
CA ILE A 36 -1.57 -5.16 -0.33
C ILE A 36 -2.90 -4.39 -0.42
N PRO A 37 -3.42 -3.85 0.69
CA PRO A 37 -4.59 -2.97 0.68
C PRO A 37 -4.36 -1.74 -0.20
N ASN A 38 -5.20 -1.53 -1.22
CA ASN A 38 -5.04 -0.42 -2.15
C ASN A 38 -6.40 0.05 -2.69
N VAL A 39 -6.42 1.27 -3.22
CA VAL A 39 -7.55 1.85 -3.95
C VAL A 39 -7.07 2.28 -5.32
N ARG A 40 -7.86 1.96 -6.35
CA ARG A 40 -7.61 2.41 -7.73
C ARG A 40 -8.57 3.53 -8.10
N VAL A 41 -8.04 4.71 -8.46
CA VAL A 41 -8.83 5.85 -8.94
C VAL A 41 -8.29 6.32 -10.28
N ARG A 42 -9.11 6.21 -11.34
CA ARG A 42 -8.78 6.64 -12.72
C ARG A 42 -7.36 6.22 -13.17
N GLY A 43 -6.98 4.96 -12.90
CA GLY A 43 -5.69 4.40 -13.31
C GLY A 43 -4.52 4.61 -12.33
N LYS A 44 -4.73 5.35 -11.22
CA LYS A 44 -3.72 5.51 -10.17
C LYS A 44 -3.95 4.51 -9.05
N VAL A 45 -2.86 3.92 -8.55
CA VAL A 45 -2.87 3.10 -7.32
C VAL A 45 -2.51 3.99 -6.15
N LEU A 46 -3.39 4.05 -5.16
CA LEU A 46 -3.26 4.84 -3.94
C LEU A 46 -3.38 3.94 -2.72
N PHE A 47 -2.68 4.31 -1.65
CA PHE A 47 -2.68 3.58 -0.39
C PHE A 47 -3.02 4.52 0.75
N HIS A 48 -3.98 4.15 1.59
CA HIS A 48 -4.22 4.88 2.83
C HIS A 48 -3.15 4.47 3.84
N ARG A 49 -2.43 5.43 4.40
CA ARG A 49 -1.29 5.18 5.30
C ARG A 49 -1.68 4.25 6.45
N GLU A 50 -2.77 4.57 7.14
CA GLU A 50 -3.25 3.79 8.30
C GLU A 50 -3.57 2.32 7.92
N SER A 51 -4.08 2.08 6.70
CA SER A 51 -4.40 0.72 6.24
C SER A 51 -3.13 -0.11 6.04
N ILE A 52 -2.07 0.52 5.54
CA ILE A 52 -0.76 -0.14 5.37
C ILE A 52 -0.11 -0.40 6.72
N GLU A 53 -0.17 0.56 7.64
CA GLU A 53 0.34 0.38 9.01
C GLU A 53 -0.33 -0.81 9.70
N LYS A 54 -1.67 -0.87 9.67
CA LYS A 54 -2.44 -1.99 10.23
C LYS A 54 -2.10 -3.32 9.54
N TRP A 55 -1.96 -3.31 8.22
CA TRP A 55 -1.61 -4.51 7.45
C TRP A 55 -0.22 -5.04 7.80
N LEU A 56 0.77 -4.16 7.97
CA LEU A 56 2.14 -4.54 8.39
C LEU A 56 2.16 -5.08 9.82
N VAL A 57 1.48 -4.40 10.75
CA VAL A 57 1.35 -4.87 12.15
C VAL A 57 0.63 -6.22 12.21
N GLY A 58 -0.35 -6.44 11.33
CA GLY A 58 -1.07 -7.70 11.18
C GLY A 58 -0.31 -8.81 10.42
N GLY A 59 0.98 -8.63 10.10
CA GLY A 59 1.80 -9.66 9.47
C GLY A 59 1.54 -9.85 7.97
N GLY A 60 0.97 -8.85 7.29
CA GLY A 60 0.77 -8.88 5.85
C GLY A 60 -0.45 -9.68 5.38
N THR A 61 -1.37 -10.04 6.27
CA THR A 61 -2.58 -10.77 5.90
C THR A 61 -3.67 -9.82 5.41
N ASN A 62 -4.16 -10.03 4.20
CA ASN A 62 -5.30 -9.28 3.67
C ASN A 62 -6.60 -10.00 4.06
N SER A 63 -7.07 -9.79 5.30
CA SER A 63 -8.23 -10.48 5.88
C SER A 63 -9.59 -10.03 5.32
N GLY A 64 -9.62 -9.17 4.30
CA GLY A 64 -10.84 -8.57 3.78
C GLY A 64 -10.81 -8.39 2.27
N LYS A 65 -10.97 -9.49 1.52
CA LYS A 65 -11.59 -9.41 0.18
C LYS A 65 -13.09 -9.38 0.36
N GLU A 66 -13.66 -8.21 0.67
CA GLU A 66 -15.04 -7.95 0.27
C GLU A 66 -15.00 -7.47 -1.18
N VAL A 67 -15.57 -8.34 -2.02
CA VAL A 67 -15.76 -8.18 -3.45
C VAL A 67 -16.80 -7.06 -3.63
N TYR A 68 -16.43 -6.00 -4.37
CA TYR A 68 -17.37 -5.06 -4.97
C TYR A 68 -17.28 -5.19 -6.48
#